data_AF-A0A1I1MYC7-F1
#
_entry.id   AF-A0A1I1MYC7-F1
#
_cell.length_a   1.000
_cell.length_b   1.000
_cell.length_c   1.000
_cell.angle_alpha   90.00
_cell.angle_beta   90.00
_cell.angle_gamma   90.00
#
_symmetry.space_group_name_H-M   'P 1'
#
loop_
_entity.id
_entity.type
_entity.pdbx_description
1 polymer ?
#
loop_
_entity_poly.entity_id
_entity_poly.type
_entity_poly.pdbx_seq_one_letter_code
_entity_poly.pdbx_strand_id
1 'polypeptide(L)'
;MPKAEASDPEEVPMAERPFGTAWIKAEIEKATRAAIDNPTDENIERYILLNRMARAKGNRFAERVREFAAKDPTLDGIDMVEANAARQDRREYAQDQRAAVLKELSKDIGLFFVHEQGPFARLQSRTMERMKALYGTEVLEVSTAGAISRHLDFKRADFQAAFSLEGEGPWILAVHKPTEAVELIAAGPQAMSQMEKTFVYSASAHGWLDPERMRAALGMNDPIDPLLKHADRINRGAAPGATESSEDPVEALLNAREDQMDYPGSLQ
;
A
#
# COMPACT_ATOMS: atom_id res chain seq x y z
N MET A 1 -69.33 -3.56 -17.97
CA MET A 1 -68.40 -3.42 -16.83
C MET A 1 -66.99 -3.61 -17.35
N PRO A 2 -66.14 -2.58 -17.41
CA PRO A 2 -64.73 -2.79 -17.68
C PRO A 2 -63.97 -3.02 -16.36
N LYS A 3 -63.09 -4.01 -16.50
CA LYS A 3 -62.18 -4.69 -15.58
C LYS A 3 -61.17 -3.72 -14.95
N ALA A 4 -60.88 -3.94 -13.67
CA ALA A 4 -59.83 -3.24 -12.94
C ALA A 4 -58.46 -3.41 -13.62
N GLU A 5 -57.79 -2.28 -13.85
CA GLU A 5 -56.37 -2.21 -14.16
C GLU A 5 -55.58 -2.57 -12.89
N ALA A 6 -54.81 -3.66 -12.97
CA ALA A 6 -53.73 -3.92 -12.04
C ALA A 6 -52.52 -3.12 -12.53
N SER A 7 -52.09 -2.17 -11.71
CA SER A 7 -50.86 -1.40 -11.89
C SER A 7 -49.63 -2.30 -11.70
N ASP A 8 -48.79 -2.38 -12.73
CA ASP A 8 -47.45 -2.98 -12.70
C ASP A 8 -46.55 -2.22 -11.69
N PRO A 9 -45.68 -2.90 -10.91
CA PRO A 9 -44.78 -2.21 -9.99
C PRO A 9 -43.67 -1.50 -10.75
N GLU A 10 -43.51 -0.19 -10.49
CA GLU A 10 -42.46 0.67 -11.05
C GLU A 10 -41.06 0.03 -10.93
N GLU A 11 -40.40 -0.17 -12.07
CA GLU A 11 -38.99 -0.51 -12.13
C GLU A 11 -38.15 0.66 -11.60
N VAL A 12 -37.67 0.54 -10.36
CA VAL A 12 -36.68 1.47 -9.82
C VAL A 12 -35.46 1.49 -10.76
N PRO A 13 -35.04 2.67 -11.26
CA PRO A 13 -33.89 2.80 -12.14
C PRO A 13 -32.67 2.08 -11.54
N MET A 14 -31.92 1.34 -12.36
CA MET A 14 -30.78 0.52 -11.94
C MET A 14 -29.71 1.31 -11.13
N ALA A 15 -29.73 2.64 -11.24
CA ALA A 15 -28.89 3.60 -10.52
C ALA A 15 -29.11 3.62 -8.99
N GLU A 16 -30.28 3.22 -8.49
CA GLU A 16 -30.62 3.31 -7.06
C GLU A 16 -30.63 1.96 -6.34
N ARG A 17 -30.31 0.87 -7.05
CA ARG A 17 -30.28 -0.47 -6.43
C ARG A 17 -29.18 -0.55 -5.36
N PRO A 18 -29.49 -1.03 -4.15
CA PRO A 18 -28.49 -1.31 -3.13
C PRO A 18 -27.34 -2.16 -3.70
N PHE A 19 -26.11 -1.79 -3.36
CA PHE A 19 -24.87 -2.40 -3.88
C PHE A 19 -24.65 -2.23 -5.39
N GLY A 20 -25.42 -1.41 -6.10
CA GLY A 20 -25.10 -0.94 -7.45
C GLY A 20 -23.85 -0.04 -7.46
N THR A 21 -23.20 0.14 -8.61
CA THR A 21 -21.97 0.96 -8.69
C THR A 21 -22.21 2.42 -8.29
N ALA A 22 -23.33 3.01 -8.73
CA ALA A 22 -23.73 4.36 -8.34
C ALA A 22 -24.01 4.47 -6.83
N TRP A 23 -24.74 3.50 -6.27
CA TRP A 23 -24.98 3.40 -4.83
C TRP A 23 -23.68 3.28 -4.03
N ILE A 24 -22.76 2.39 -4.45
CA ILE A 24 -21.46 2.19 -3.78
C ILE A 24 -20.64 3.47 -3.81
N LYS A 25 -20.59 4.19 -4.94
CA LYS A 25 -19.88 5.46 -5.05
C LYS A 25 -20.43 6.48 -4.04
N ALA A 26 -21.75 6.69 -4.02
CA ALA A 26 -22.39 7.63 -3.11
C ALA A 26 -22.17 7.26 -1.63
N GLU A 27 -22.20 5.96 -1.30
CA GLU A 27 -21.95 5.51 0.07
C GLU A 27 -20.48 5.63 0.49
N ILE A 28 -19.52 5.41 -0.42
CA ILE A 28 -18.09 5.66 -0.15
C ILE A 28 -17.87 7.13 0.17
N GLU A 29 -18.45 8.05 -0.60
CA GLU A 29 -18.31 9.50 -0.36
C GLU A 29 -18.86 9.91 1.02
N LYS A 30 -20.00 9.34 1.44
CA LYS A 30 -20.56 9.55 2.78
C LYS A 30 -19.67 8.94 3.87
N ALA A 31 -19.23 7.70 3.71
CA ALA A 31 -18.39 7.00 4.68
C ALA A 31 -17.01 7.67 4.83
N THR A 32 -16.47 8.23 3.75
CA THR A 32 -15.20 8.96 3.77
C THR A 32 -15.32 10.21 4.64
N ARG A 33 -16.35 11.04 4.42
CA ARG A 33 -16.59 12.22 5.25
C ARG A 33 -16.78 11.85 6.72
N ALA A 34 -17.61 10.84 7.00
CA ALA A 34 -17.83 10.39 8.37
C ALA A 34 -16.54 9.90 9.06
N ALA A 35 -15.69 9.15 8.34
CA ALA A 35 -14.43 8.64 8.89
C ALA A 35 -13.36 9.73 9.07
N ILE A 36 -13.35 10.77 8.21
CA ILE A 36 -12.44 11.92 8.34
C ILE A 36 -12.89 12.83 9.50
N ASP A 37 -14.17 13.17 9.55
CA ASP A 37 -14.71 14.12 10.52
C ASP A 37 -14.84 13.50 11.92
N ASN A 38 -15.07 12.17 12.01
CA ASN A 38 -15.17 11.43 13.26
C ASN A 38 -14.62 9.98 13.12
N PRO A 39 -13.33 9.76 13.38
CA PRO A 39 -12.66 8.48 13.13
C PRO A 39 -12.95 7.42 14.22
N THR A 40 -14.21 7.01 14.37
CA THR A 40 -14.58 5.85 15.20
C THR A 40 -14.30 4.55 14.46
N ASP A 41 -14.12 3.45 15.20
CA ASP A 41 -13.91 2.12 14.63
C ASP A 41 -15.01 1.74 13.62
N GLU A 42 -16.27 2.07 13.93
CA GLU A 42 -17.43 1.83 13.06
C GLU A 42 -17.34 2.63 11.74
N ASN A 43 -16.94 3.90 11.79
CA ASN A 43 -16.83 4.75 10.59
C ASN A 43 -15.68 4.29 9.68
N ILE A 44 -14.55 3.91 10.29
CA ILE A 44 -13.39 3.36 9.57
C ILE A 44 -13.74 2.01 8.94
N GLU A 45 -14.39 1.11 9.69
CA GLU A 45 -14.82 -0.19 9.20
C GLU A 45 -15.78 -0.04 8.01
N ARG A 46 -16.78 0.85 8.11
CA ARG A 46 -17.74 1.12 7.04
C ARG A 46 -17.04 1.60 5.77
N TYR A 47 -16.10 2.53 5.88
CA TYR A 47 -15.29 2.99 4.75
C TYR A 47 -14.50 1.85 4.10
N ILE A 48 -13.83 1.02 4.90
CA ILE A 48 -13.03 -0.12 4.41
C ILE A 48 -13.92 -1.14 3.68
N LEU A 49 -15.08 -1.49 4.25
CA LEU A 49 -16.01 -2.47 3.69
C LEU A 49 -16.58 -2.00 2.35
N LEU A 50 -16.99 -0.73 2.24
CA LEU A 50 -17.50 -0.17 0.99
C LEU A 50 -16.43 -0.14 -0.12
N ASN A 51 -15.20 0.24 0.22
CA ASN A 51 -14.07 0.17 -0.72
C ASN A 51 -13.75 -1.28 -1.13
N ARG A 52 -13.88 -2.24 -0.22
CA ARG A 52 -13.73 -3.67 -0.55
C ARG A 52 -14.81 -4.13 -1.54
N MET A 53 -16.06 -3.71 -1.36
CA MET A 53 -17.16 -4.02 -2.29
C MET A 53 -16.91 -3.42 -3.68
N ALA A 54 -16.44 -2.17 -3.75
CA ALA A 54 -16.07 -1.52 -5.00
C ALA A 54 -14.97 -2.31 -5.73
N ARG A 55 -13.89 -2.67 -5.02
CA ARG A 55 -12.80 -3.48 -5.57
C ARG A 55 -13.26 -4.86 -6.04
N ALA A 56 -14.11 -5.54 -5.27
CA ALA A 56 -14.65 -6.85 -5.66
C ALA A 56 -15.45 -6.77 -6.98
N LYS A 57 -16.23 -5.71 -7.19
CA LYS A 57 -16.94 -5.48 -8.46
C LYS A 57 -15.99 -5.11 -9.59
N GLY A 58 -15.01 -4.26 -9.34
CA GLY A 58 -13.96 -3.92 -10.30
C GLY A 58 -13.20 -5.15 -10.78
N ASN A 59 -12.83 -6.05 -9.86
CA ASN A 59 -12.15 -7.31 -10.20
C ASN A 59 -13.01 -8.22 -11.09
N ARG A 60 -14.30 -8.40 -10.73
CA ARG A 60 -15.24 -9.19 -11.56
C ARG A 60 -15.43 -8.59 -12.95
N PHE A 61 -15.52 -7.26 -13.06
CA PHE A 61 -15.57 -6.58 -14.35
C PHE A 61 -14.28 -6.82 -15.15
N ALA A 62 -13.12 -6.62 -14.53
CA ALA A 62 -11.83 -6.84 -15.18
C ALA A 62 -11.61 -8.29 -15.64
N GLU A 63 -12.14 -9.28 -14.91
CA GLU A 63 -12.15 -10.69 -15.33
C GLU A 63 -13.02 -10.91 -16.55
N ARG A 64 -14.24 -10.36 -16.57
CA ARG A 64 -15.16 -10.50 -17.71
C ARG A 64 -14.69 -9.76 -18.95
N VAL A 65 -14.07 -8.60 -18.78
CA VAL A 65 -13.41 -7.88 -19.88
C VAL A 65 -12.27 -8.71 -20.46
N ARG A 66 -11.42 -9.33 -19.62
CA ARG A 66 -10.37 -10.24 -20.09
C ARG A 66 -10.93 -11.45 -20.84
N GLU A 67 -11.97 -12.08 -20.30
CA GLU A 67 -12.64 -13.23 -20.95
C GLU A 67 -13.29 -12.83 -22.28
N PHE A 68 -13.87 -11.62 -22.37
CA PHE A 68 -14.46 -11.09 -23.58
C PHE A 68 -13.40 -10.72 -24.62
N ALA A 69 -12.33 -10.05 -24.20
CA ALA A 69 -11.20 -9.70 -25.04
C ALA A 69 -10.51 -10.94 -25.62
N ALA A 70 -10.30 -11.99 -24.82
CA ALA A 70 -9.71 -13.25 -25.28
C ALA A 70 -10.52 -13.98 -26.39
N LYS A 71 -11.78 -13.58 -26.63
CA LYS A 71 -12.62 -14.13 -27.72
C LYS A 71 -12.44 -13.39 -29.04
N ASP A 72 -11.79 -12.23 -29.02
CA ASP A 72 -11.51 -11.41 -30.19
C ASP A 72 -10.02 -11.00 -30.18
N PRO A 73 -9.18 -11.57 -31.05
CA PRO A 73 -7.75 -11.24 -31.13
C PRO A 73 -7.43 -9.76 -31.38
N THR A 74 -8.40 -8.95 -31.82
CA THR A 74 -8.22 -7.50 -31.97
C THR A 74 -8.45 -6.72 -30.68
N LEU A 75 -9.16 -7.33 -29.72
CA LEU A 75 -9.38 -6.83 -28.36
C LEU A 75 -8.40 -7.48 -27.36
N ASP A 76 -7.84 -8.64 -27.71
CA ASP A 76 -6.80 -9.31 -26.96
C ASP A 76 -5.43 -8.68 -27.23
N GLY A 77 -4.83 -8.10 -26.20
CA GLY A 77 -3.36 -8.03 -26.13
C GLY A 77 -2.63 -6.81 -26.68
N ILE A 78 -3.22 -5.87 -27.42
CA ILE A 78 -2.44 -4.72 -27.94
C ILE A 78 -1.96 -3.80 -26.81
N ASP A 79 -2.79 -3.56 -25.79
CA ASP A 79 -2.40 -2.78 -24.60
C ASP A 79 -1.93 -3.65 -23.42
N MET A 80 -2.15 -4.98 -23.45
CA MET A 80 -1.80 -5.88 -22.34
C MET A 80 -0.43 -6.54 -22.47
N VAL A 81 0.07 -6.83 -23.67
CA VAL A 81 1.40 -7.47 -23.82
C VAL A 81 2.50 -6.48 -23.46
N GLU A 82 2.44 -5.24 -23.97
CA GLU A 82 3.38 -4.17 -23.60
C GLU A 82 3.26 -3.81 -22.11
N ALA A 83 2.04 -3.73 -21.57
CA ALA A 83 1.83 -3.48 -20.15
C ALA A 83 2.32 -4.64 -19.27
N ASN A 84 2.23 -5.90 -19.72
CA ASN A 84 2.72 -7.06 -18.96
C ASN A 84 4.25 -7.18 -19.03
N ALA A 85 4.86 -6.97 -20.20
CA ALA A 85 6.32 -6.89 -20.35
C ALA A 85 6.88 -5.75 -19.50
N ALA A 86 6.33 -4.53 -19.62
CA ALA A 86 6.74 -3.40 -18.78
C ALA A 86 6.46 -3.61 -17.29
N ARG A 87 5.45 -4.41 -16.89
CA ARG A 87 5.23 -4.79 -15.48
C ARG A 87 6.26 -5.81 -15.01
N GLN A 88 6.65 -6.74 -15.87
CA GLN A 88 7.67 -7.74 -15.57
C GLN A 88 9.05 -7.08 -15.46
N ASP A 89 9.44 -6.28 -16.45
CA ASP A 89 10.69 -5.51 -16.44
C ASP A 89 10.80 -4.62 -15.19
N ARG A 90 9.68 -4.00 -14.77
CA ARG A 90 9.64 -3.21 -13.52
C ARG A 90 9.83 -4.05 -12.27
N ARG A 91 9.24 -5.25 -12.22
CA ARG A 91 9.42 -6.17 -11.09
C ARG A 91 10.86 -6.66 -11.01
N GLU A 92 11.45 -6.99 -12.15
CA GLU A 92 12.85 -7.40 -12.27
C GLU A 92 13.77 -6.26 -11.84
N TYR A 93 13.54 -5.05 -12.37
CA TYR A 93 14.28 -3.85 -11.95
C TYR A 93 14.17 -3.61 -10.43
N ALA A 94 12.97 -3.65 -9.85
CA ALA A 94 12.79 -3.48 -8.42
C ALA A 94 13.47 -4.58 -7.60
N GLN A 95 13.47 -5.83 -8.08
CA GLN A 95 14.20 -6.95 -7.47
C GLN A 95 15.71 -6.73 -7.51
N ASP A 96 16.24 -6.28 -8.65
CA ASP A 96 17.67 -5.98 -8.81
C ASP A 96 18.09 -4.82 -7.91
N GLN A 97 17.31 -3.74 -7.88
CA GLN A 97 17.54 -2.61 -6.98
C GLN A 97 17.49 -3.04 -5.52
N ARG A 98 16.53 -3.88 -5.14
CA ARG A 98 16.47 -4.40 -3.78
C ARG A 98 17.69 -5.26 -3.43
N ALA A 99 18.10 -6.15 -4.33
CA ALA A 99 19.27 -6.97 -4.13
C ALA A 99 20.55 -6.13 -3.99
N ALA A 100 20.69 -5.07 -4.79
CA ALA A 100 21.80 -4.14 -4.71
C ALA A 100 21.81 -3.37 -3.38
N VAL A 101 20.67 -2.81 -2.98
CA VAL A 101 20.50 -2.10 -1.70
C VAL A 101 20.82 -3.02 -0.52
N LEU A 102 20.29 -4.24 -0.50
CA LEU A 102 20.54 -5.18 0.59
C LEU A 102 22.01 -5.62 0.69
N LYS A 103 22.72 -5.75 -0.43
CA LYS A 103 24.17 -6.02 -0.47
C LYS A 103 25.01 -4.84 0.00
N GLU A 104 24.51 -3.62 -0.14
CA GLU A 104 25.19 -2.44 0.36
C GLU A 104 24.98 -2.30 1.87
N LEU A 105 23.72 -2.36 2.30
CA LEU A 105 23.33 -2.29 3.71
C LEU A 105 23.99 -3.39 4.55
N SER A 106 24.21 -4.58 4.00
CA SER A 106 24.87 -5.69 4.71
C SER A 106 26.31 -5.40 5.15
N LYS A 107 26.97 -4.39 4.58
CA LYS A 107 28.31 -3.98 4.99
C LYS A 107 28.28 -3.35 6.39
N ASP A 108 27.31 -2.48 6.61
CA ASP A 108 27.19 -1.67 7.82
C ASP A 108 26.14 -2.21 8.79
N ILE A 109 25.28 -3.13 8.36
CA ILE A 109 24.19 -3.67 9.17
C ILE A 109 24.31 -5.19 9.32
N GLY A 110 24.31 -5.65 10.58
CA GLY A 110 24.16 -7.05 10.95
C GLY A 110 22.76 -7.37 11.47
N LEU A 111 22.44 -8.65 11.57
CA LEU A 111 21.19 -9.13 12.17
C LEU A 111 21.47 -9.97 13.42
N PHE A 112 20.77 -9.68 14.52
CA PHE A 112 20.60 -10.65 15.60
C PHE A 112 19.36 -11.50 15.33
N PHE A 113 19.57 -12.80 15.26
CA PHE A 113 18.50 -13.79 15.23
C PHE A 113 18.33 -14.38 16.62
N VAL A 114 17.38 -13.84 17.38
CA VAL A 114 17.12 -14.22 18.78
C VAL A 114 16.00 -15.25 18.80
N HIS A 115 16.25 -16.43 19.36
CA HIS A 115 15.27 -17.52 19.33
C HIS A 115 15.42 -18.53 20.47
N GLU A 116 14.36 -19.28 20.73
CA GLU A 116 14.45 -20.58 21.41
C GLU A 116 14.42 -21.73 20.39
N GLN A 117 14.86 -22.91 20.81
CA GLN A 117 14.79 -24.10 19.95
C GLN A 117 13.33 -24.46 19.67
N GLY A 118 12.95 -24.55 18.39
CA GLY A 118 11.57 -24.81 18.00
C GLY A 118 11.34 -24.85 16.50
N PRO A 119 10.14 -25.26 16.04
CA PRO A 119 9.82 -25.34 14.62
C PRO A 119 9.91 -23.98 13.91
N PHE A 120 9.48 -22.90 14.56
CA PHE A 120 9.56 -21.56 13.99
C PHE A 120 10.99 -21.04 13.88
N ALA A 121 11.86 -21.35 14.84
CA ALA A 121 13.29 -21.04 14.75
C ALA A 121 13.95 -21.79 13.58
N ARG A 122 13.65 -23.09 13.40
CA ARG A 122 14.14 -23.87 12.24
C ARG A 122 13.62 -23.36 10.90
N LEU A 123 12.42 -22.79 10.87
CA LEU A 123 11.89 -22.17 9.66
C LEU A 123 12.64 -20.87 9.36
N GLN A 124 12.82 -20.03 10.38
CA GLN A 124 13.49 -18.74 10.25
C GLN A 124 14.99 -18.87 9.95
N SER A 125 15.68 -19.89 10.46
CA SER A 125 17.10 -20.12 10.21
C SER A 125 17.41 -20.27 8.73
N ARG A 126 16.52 -20.91 7.95
CA ARG A 126 16.66 -21.01 6.48
C ARG A 126 16.57 -19.65 5.80
N THR A 127 15.73 -18.76 6.30
CA THR A 127 15.65 -17.37 5.80
C THR A 127 16.94 -16.62 6.14
N MET A 128 17.47 -16.80 7.35
CA MET A 128 18.75 -16.19 7.77
C MET A 128 19.95 -16.67 6.96
N GLU A 129 20.04 -17.98 6.71
CA GLU A 129 21.06 -18.56 5.83
C GLU A 129 21.00 -17.97 4.42
N ARG A 130 19.79 -17.74 3.89
CA ARG A 130 19.61 -17.09 2.58
C ARG A 130 19.99 -15.62 2.58
N MET A 131 19.65 -14.86 3.64
CA MET A 131 20.11 -13.48 3.79
C MET A 131 21.64 -13.39 3.75
N LYS A 132 22.31 -14.28 4.47
CA LYS A 132 23.78 -14.39 4.45
C LYS A 132 24.31 -14.76 3.07
N ALA A 133 23.74 -15.79 2.42
CA ALA A 133 24.22 -16.28 1.14
C ALA A 133 24.00 -15.30 -0.03
N LEU A 134 22.86 -14.61 -0.06
CA LEU A 134 22.48 -13.73 -1.19
C LEU A 134 23.05 -12.32 -1.05
N TYR A 135 23.13 -11.80 0.17
CA TYR A 135 23.47 -10.40 0.42
C TYR A 135 24.74 -10.20 1.23
N GLY A 136 25.32 -11.26 1.78
CA GLY A 136 26.48 -11.16 2.67
C GLY A 136 26.13 -10.60 4.06
N THR A 137 24.84 -10.56 4.42
CA THR A 137 24.40 -10.07 5.73
C THR A 137 24.99 -10.92 6.84
N GLU A 138 25.68 -10.26 7.76
CA GLU A 138 26.17 -10.91 8.97
C GLU A 138 25.00 -11.22 9.89
N VAL A 139 24.89 -12.49 10.30
CA VAL A 139 23.84 -12.95 11.21
C VAL A 139 24.48 -13.59 12.42
N LEU A 140 24.16 -13.05 13.60
CA LEU A 140 24.55 -13.58 14.89
C LEU A 140 23.33 -14.24 15.55
N GLU A 141 23.43 -15.55 15.76
CA GLU A 141 22.37 -16.34 16.39
C GLU A 141 22.49 -16.27 17.92
N VAL A 142 21.40 -15.86 18.57
CA VAL A 142 21.31 -15.77 20.03
C VAL A 142 20.22 -16.71 20.51
N SER A 143 20.63 -17.74 21.25
CA SER A 143 19.68 -18.68 21.85
C SER A 143 19.26 -18.17 23.22
N THR A 144 17.95 -18.01 23.42
CA THR A 144 17.39 -17.63 24.74
C THR A 144 17.00 -18.82 25.61
N ALA A 145 17.18 -20.06 25.10
CA ALA A 145 16.92 -21.31 25.83
C ALA A 145 17.95 -21.62 26.93
N GLY A 146 18.87 -20.68 27.22
CA GLY A 146 19.78 -20.73 28.37
C GLY A 146 20.96 -21.71 28.30
N ALA A 147 21.13 -22.50 27.22
CA ALA A 147 22.29 -23.39 27.09
C ALA A 147 22.63 -23.86 25.64
N ILE A 148 22.13 -23.22 24.58
CA ILE A 148 22.27 -23.75 23.20
C ILE A 148 22.55 -22.65 22.17
N SER A 149 23.50 -21.75 22.44
CA SER A 149 24.20 -21.01 21.38
C SER A 149 25.70 -21.30 21.48
N ARG A 150 26.38 -21.40 20.33
CA ARG A 150 27.84 -21.57 20.26
C ARG A 150 28.60 -20.27 20.61
N HIS A 151 27.92 -19.15 20.82
CA HIS A 151 28.55 -17.83 20.92
C HIS A 151 28.13 -16.99 22.13
N LEU A 152 26.86 -16.95 22.53
CA LEU A 152 26.36 -16.11 23.64
C LEU A 152 25.13 -16.73 24.32
N ASP A 153 25.19 -16.94 25.64
CA ASP A 153 24.06 -17.43 26.46
C ASP A 153 23.39 -16.26 27.20
N PHE A 154 22.16 -15.92 26.80
CA PHE A 154 21.35 -14.88 27.43
C PHE A 154 19.96 -15.43 27.77
N LYS A 155 19.32 -14.93 28.83
CA LYS A 155 17.93 -15.34 29.14
C LYS A 155 16.94 -14.55 28.29
N ARG A 156 15.83 -15.21 27.90
CA ARG A 156 14.74 -14.56 27.14
C ARG A 156 14.27 -13.25 27.77
N ALA A 157 14.06 -13.26 29.09
CA ALA A 157 13.57 -12.11 29.83
C ALA A 157 14.51 -10.89 29.72
N ASP A 158 15.81 -11.12 29.63
CA ASP A 158 16.80 -10.05 29.50
C ASP A 158 16.66 -9.35 28.15
N PHE A 159 16.47 -10.10 27.06
CA PHE A 159 16.21 -9.56 25.73
C PHE A 159 14.87 -8.85 25.61
N GLN A 160 13.80 -9.45 26.17
CA GLN A 160 12.49 -8.84 26.20
C GLN A 160 12.50 -7.50 26.94
N ALA A 161 13.18 -7.43 28.08
CA ALA A 161 13.35 -6.18 28.82
C ALA A 161 14.22 -5.16 28.06
N ALA A 162 15.37 -5.58 27.54
CA ALA A 162 16.32 -4.68 26.87
C ALA A 162 15.78 -4.06 25.58
N PHE A 163 14.99 -4.81 24.81
CA PHE A 163 14.48 -4.38 23.51
C PHE A 163 12.95 -4.25 23.46
N SER A 164 12.28 -4.29 24.61
CA SER A 164 10.81 -4.23 24.73
C SER A 164 10.10 -5.24 23.81
N LEU A 165 10.60 -6.48 23.79
CA LEU A 165 10.09 -7.53 22.91
C LEU A 165 8.89 -8.23 23.53
N GLU A 166 7.84 -8.41 22.74
CA GLU A 166 6.66 -9.18 23.11
C GLU A 166 6.65 -10.56 22.42
N GLY A 167 5.93 -11.52 23.03
CA GLY A 167 5.74 -12.87 22.50
C GLY A 167 6.88 -13.85 22.80
N GLU A 168 6.92 -14.97 22.08
CA GLU A 168 7.91 -16.04 22.30
C GLU A 168 9.07 -16.03 21.30
N GLY A 169 9.04 -15.13 20.32
CA GLY A 169 9.98 -15.07 19.20
C GLY A 169 9.64 -16.05 18.05
N PRO A 170 10.56 -16.25 17.09
CA PRO A 170 11.89 -15.63 17.02
C PRO A 170 11.82 -14.12 16.78
N TRP A 171 12.81 -13.38 17.27
CA TRP A 171 12.96 -11.95 16.98
C TRP A 171 14.16 -11.71 16.08
N ILE A 172 14.01 -10.79 15.14
CA ILE A 172 15.09 -10.34 14.25
C ILE A 172 15.34 -8.87 14.55
N LEU A 173 16.54 -8.57 15.05
CA LEU A 173 16.99 -7.21 15.29
C LEU A 173 18.01 -6.82 14.22
N ALA A 174 17.86 -5.67 13.58
CA ALA A 174 18.91 -5.06 12.78
C ALA A 174 19.82 -4.22 13.66
N VAL A 175 21.12 -4.32 13.43
CA VAL A 175 22.15 -3.58 14.16
C VAL A 175 22.99 -2.80 13.17
N HIS A 176 22.88 -1.48 13.20
CA HIS A 176 23.74 -0.60 12.41
C HIS A 176 25.09 -0.43 13.12
N LYS A 177 26.12 -1.11 12.60
CA LYS A 177 27.46 -1.19 13.19
C LYS A 177 28.09 0.20 13.45
N PRO A 178 27.98 1.20 12.56
CA PRO A 178 28.59 2.51 12.79
C PRO A 178 27.98 3.29 13.95
N THR A 179 26.66 3.19 14.19
CA THR A 179 25.98 3.97 15.23
C THR A 179 25.51 3.13 16.41
N GLU A 180 25.75 1.83 16.38
CA GLU A 180 25.26 0.84 17.34
C GLU A 180 23.72 0.86 17.52
N ALA A 181 23.00 1.44 16.56
CA ALA A 181 21.56 1.53 16.62
C ALA A 181 20.94 0.15 16.39
N VAL A 182 19.98 -0.23 17.23
CA VAL A 182 19.31 -1.53 17.18
C VAL A 182 17.82 -1.33 16.95
N GLU A 183 17.27 -2.05 15.98
CA GLU A 183 15.85 -1.98 15.62
C GLU A 183 15.23 -3.37 15.51
N LEU A 184 14.01 -3.55 16.03
CA LEU A 184 13.23 -4.75 15.82
C LEU A 184 12.62 -4.77 14.41
N ILE A 185 13.07 -5.70 13.58
CA ILE A 185 12.62 -5.87 12.19
C ILE A 185 11.53 -6.92 12.08
N ALA A 186 11.53 -7.93 12.95
CA ALA A 186 10.50 -8.95 12.95
C ALA A 186 10.30 -9.57 14.34
N ALA A 187 9.05 -9.80 14.69
CA ALA A 187 8.64 -10.71 15.75
C ALA A 187 7.84 -11.87 15.13
N GLY A 188 8.36 -13.08 15.26
CA GLY A 188 7.85 -14.29 14.62
C GLY A 188 8.52 -14.62 13.28
N PRO A 189 8.25 -15.83 12.73
CA PRO A 189 8.84 -16.27 11.47
C PRO A 189 8.31 -15.44 10.30
N GLN A 190 9.22 -15.02 9.41
CA GLN A 190 8.93 -14.20 8.24
C GLN A 190 9.42 -14.87 6.95
N ALA A 191 8.65 -14.67 5.89
CA ALA A 191 9.08 -15.03 4.55
C ALA A 191 10.23 -14.11 4.09
N MET A 192 11.11 -14.64 3.25
CA MET A 192 12.25 -13.91 2.70
C MET A 192 11.85 -12.56 2.09
N SER A 193 10.84 -12.54 1.22
CA SER A 193 10.37 -11.33 0.54
C SER A 193 9.83 -10.26 1.49
N GLN A 194 9.26 -10.68 2.63
CA GLN A 194 8.80 -9.75 3.66
C GLN A 194 9.99 -9.21 4.45
N MET A 195 10.95 -10.07 4.81
CA MET A 195 12.18 -9.68 5.51
C MET A 195 13.00 -8.65 4.72
N GLU A 196 13.20 -8.91 3.42
CA GLU A 196 13.88 -8.00 2.50
C GLU A 196 13.21 -6.61 2.47
N LYS A 197 11.88 -6.57 2.38
CA LYS A 197 11.12 -5.32 2.33
C LYS A 197 11.17 -4.58 3.67
N THR A 198 10.89 -5.27 4.78
CA THR A 198 10.91 -4.64 6.10
C THR A 198 12.28 -4.07 6.40
N PHE A 199 13.35 -4.77 6.04
CA PHE A 199 14.71 -4.27 6.21
C PHE A 199 14.98 -3.00 5.40
N VAL A 200 14.55 -2.94 4.13
CA VAL A 200 14.66 -1.73 3.31
C VAL A 200 13.87 -0.55 3.90
N TYR A 201 12.66 -0.79 4.42
CA TYR A 201 11.87 0.26 5.09
C TYR A 201 12.55 0.78 6.36
N SER A 202 12.98 -0.14 7.23
CA SER A 202 13.65 0.17 8.50
C SER A 202 14.91 0.99 8.27
N ALA A 203 15.74 0.57 7.30
CA ALA A 203 16.97 1.26 6.95
C ALA A 203 16.70 2.70 6.46
N SER A 204 15.62 2.92 5.71
CA SER A 204 15.25 4.26 5.28
C SER A 204 14.69 5.11 6.42
N ALA A 205 13.87 4.53 7.29
CA ALA A 205 13.31 5.22 8.46
C ALA A 205 14.38 5.74 9.42
N HIS A 206 15.51 5.02 9.52
CA HIS A 206 16.67 5.40 10.36
C HIS A 206 17.73 6.23 9.61
N GLY A 207 17.48 6.59 8.34
CA GLY A 207 18.39 7.39 7.54
C GLY A 207 19.65 6.65 7.05
N TRP A 208 19.68 5.31 7.15
CA TRP A 208 20.76 4.48 6.60
C TRP A 208 20.61 4.25 5.09
N LEU A 209 19.40 4.49 4.56
CA LEU A 209 19.09 4.40 3.14
C LEU A 209 18.31 5.63 2.68
N ASP A 210 18.75 6.23 1.58
CA ASP A 210 18.04 7.32 0.93
C ASP A 210 16.60 6.92 0.51
N PRO A 211 15.58 7.77 0.76
CA PRO A 211 14.18 7.47 0.43
C PRO A 211 13.90 7.15 -1.05
N GLU A 212 14.64 7.73 -2.00
CA GLU A 212 14.48 7.40 -3.43
C GLU A 212 15.00 5.99 -3.73
N ARG A 213 16.11 5.60 -3.10
CA ARG A 213 16.65 4.24 -3.22
C ARG A 213 15.73 3.21 -2.58
N MET A 214 15.13 3.54 -1.44
CA MET A 214 14.06 2.75 -0.84
C MET A 214 12.89 2.57 -1.81
N ARG A 215 12.39 3.66 -2.40
CA ARG A 215 11.28 3.60 -3.37
C ARG A 215 11.63 2.74 -4.58
N ALA A 216 12.84 2.84 -5.13
CA ALA A 216 13.30 2.01 -6.24
C ALA A 216 13.29 0.51 -5.85
N ALA A 217 13.88 0.17 -4.71
CA ALA A 217 13.94 -1.21 -4.19
C ALA A 217 12.56 -1.81 -3.84
N LEU A 218 11.59 -0.95 -3.51
CA LEU A 218 10.21 -1.37 -3.23
C LEU A 218 9.31 -1.36 -4.47
N GLY A 219 9.81 -0.89 -5.62
CA GLY A 219 9.02 -0.73 -6.84
C GLY A 219 7.97 0.37 -6.74
N MET A 220 8.24 1.40 -5.92
CA MET A 220 7.39 2.57 -5.71
C MET A 220 7.74 3.76 -6.63
N ASN A 221 8.87 3.70 -7.32
CA ASN A 221 9.19 4.71 -8.34
C ASN A 221 8.32 4.46 -9.57
N ASP A 222 7.39 5.37 -9.83
CA ASP A 222 6.78 5.59 -11.14
C ASP A 222 7.48 6.79 -11.80
N PRO A 223 8.41 6.58 -12.75
CA PRO A 223 8.83 7.66 -13.63
C PRO A 223 7.86 7.82 -14.81
N ILE A 224 6.99 6.83 -15.09
CA ILE A 224 6.08 6.84 -16.23
C ILE A 224 4.86 5.97 -15.90
N ASP A 225 3.78 6.58 -15.42
CA ASP A 225 2.45 5.97 -15.56
C ASP A 225 2.13 5.92 -17.07
N PRO A 226 1.99 4.73 -17.69
CA PRO A 226 1.58 4.62 -19.08
C PRO A 226 0.23 5.27 -19.36
N LEU A 227 -0.62 5.44 -18.32
CA LEU A 227 -1.89 6.15 -18.42
C LEU A 227 -1.67 7.66 -18.59
N LEU A 228 -0.61 8.24 -18.01
CA LEU A 228 -0.27 9.66 -18.23
C LEU A 228 0.21 9.91 -19.67
N LYS A 229 0.88 8.96 -20.31
CA LYS A 229 1.27 9.07 -21.75
C LYS A 229 0.06 9.10 -22.69
N HIS A 230 -1.13 8.76 -22.20
CA HIS A 230 -2.38 8.82 -22.96
C HIS A 230 -3.36 9.88 -22.45
N ALA A 231 -3.04 10.62 -21.39
CA ALA A 231 -3.87 11.72 -20.90
C ALA A 231 -4.09 12.79 -22.00
N ASP A 232 -3.05 13.10 -22.78
CA ASP A 232 -3.14 14.00 -23.94
C ASP A 232 -4.01 13.45 -25.08
N ARG A 233 -4.22 12.14 -25.14
CA ARG A 233 -5.09 11.49 -26.13
C ARG A 233 -6.54 11.45 -25.65
N ILE A 234 -6.76 11.38 -24.34
CA ILE A 234 -8.08 11.46 -23.70
C ILE A 234 -8.64 12.89 -23.79
N ASN A 235 -7.81 13.92 -23.62
CA ASN A 235 -8.25 15.32 -23.74
C ASN A 235 -8.49 15.79 -25.18
N ARG A 236 -7.88 15.15 -26.19
CA ARG A 236 -8.10 15.49 -27.62
C ARG A 236 -9.40 14.91 -28.21
N GLY A 237 -10.13 14.08 -27.45
CA GLY A 237 -11.44 13.56 -27.82
C GLY A 237 -12.63 14.35 -27.25
N ALA A 238 -12.40 15.35 -26.38
CA ALA A 238 -13.44 16.25 -25.93
C ALA A 238 -13.68 17.32 -27.01
N ALA A 239 -14.93 17.45 -27.44
CA ALA A 239 -15.36 18.34 -28.52
C ALA A 239 -14.81 19.78 -28.39
N PRO A 240 -14.55 20.49 -29.50
CA PRO A 240 -14.14 21.88 -29.47
C PRO A 240 -15.32 22.73 -28.97
N GLY A 241 -15.20 23.29 -27.76
CA GLY A 241 -16.25 24.15 -27.19
C GLY A 241 -16.17 24.47 -25.70
N ALA A 242 -15.24 23.90 -24.93
CA ALA A 242 -15.02 24.34 -23.55
C ALA A 242 -13.95 25.45 -23.54
N THR A 243 -14.39 26.70 -23.58
CA THR A 243 -13.55 27.86 -23.30
C THR A 243 -12.93 27.72 -21.91
N GLU A 244 -11.60 27.72 -21.86
CA GLU A 244 -10.82 27.94 -20.64
C GLU A 244 -11.26 29.27 -20.01
N SER A 245 -11.88 29.20 -18.83
CA SER A 245 -11.88 30.30 -17.88
C SER A 245 -11.05 29.84 -16.70
N SER A 246 -9.78 30.26 -16.71
CA SER A 246 -8.88 30.15 -15.57
C SER A 246 -9.33 31.13 -14.50
N GLU A 247 -10.02 30.65 -13.48
CA GLU A 247 -10.03 31.34 -12.19
C GLU A 247 -9.76 30.29 -11.10
N ASP A 248 -8.68 30.54 -10.37
CA ASP A 248 -8.23 29.76 -9.24
C ASP A 248 -9.37 29.75 -8.19
N PRO A 249 -9.90 28.58 -7.79
CA PRO A 249 -11.02 28.48 -6.86
C PRO A 249 -10.72 29.10 -5.47
N VAL A 250 -9.45 29.41 -5.18
CA VAL A 250 -9.05 30.14 -3.97
C VAL A 250 -9.29 31.65 -4.08
N GLU A 251 -9.16 32.27 -5.26
CA GLU A 251 -9.46 33.70 -5.44
C GLU A 251 -10.98 34.00 -5.40
N ALA A 252 -11.82 33.10 -5.93
CA ALA A 252 -13.26 33.26 -5.90
C ALA A 252 -13.84 33.27 -4.46
N LEU A 253 -13.18 32.59 -3.52
CA LEU A 253 -13.57 32.56 -2.11
C LEU A 253 -13.09 33.80 -1.32
N LEU A 254 -12.03 34.46 -1.79
CA LEU A 254 -11.51 35.68 -1.15
C LEU A 254 -12.36 36.91 -1.55
N ASN A 255 -12.78 37.00 -2.82
CA ASN A 255 -13.62 38.11 -3.29
C ASN A 255 -15.07 38.05 -2.77
N ALA A 256 -15.59 36.86 -2.46
CA ALA A 256 -16.94 36.71 -1.91
C ALA A 256 -17.08 37.18 -0.45
N ARG A 257 -15.97 37.54 0.22
CA ARG A 257 -15.97 37.93 1.64
C ARG A 257 -15.84 39.43 1.89
N GLU A 258 -15.57 40.24 0.88
CA GLU A 258 -15.54 41.72 0.99
C GLU A 258 -16.90 42.39 0.73
N ASP A 259 -17.84 41.74 0.04
CA ASP A 259 -19.14 42.33 -0.33
C ASP A 259 -20.28 42.16 0.71
N GLN A 260 -19.97 41.76 1.95
CA GLN A 260 -20.96 41.58 3.03
C GLN A 260 -20.68 42.34 4.33
N MET A 261 -20.10 43.54 4.22
CA MET A 261 -20.21 44.55 5.28
C MET A 261 -20.55 45.93 4.72
N ASP A 262 -21.84 46.18 4.46
CA ASP A 262 -22.36 47.53 4.67
C ASP A 262 -23.84 47.48 5.11
N TYR A 263 -24.08 47.93 6.33
CA TYR A 263 -25.40 48.11 6.94
C TYR A 263 -25.87 49.54 6.64
N PRO A 264 -27.09 49.77 6.11
CA PRO A 264 -27.75 51.05 6.32
C PRO A 264 -28.78 50.92 7.43
N GLY A 265 -28.45 51.56 8.56
CA GLY A 265 -29.42 51.95 9.57
C GLY A 265 -30.36 53.05 9.06
N SER A 266 -31.60 52.98 9.53
CA SER A 266 -32.70 53.95 9.49
C SER A 266 -32.33 55.43 9.50
N LEU A 267 -33.07 56.25 8.71
CA LEU A 267 -33.84 57.43 9.15
C LEU A 267 -34.40 58.22 7.94
N GLN A 268 -35.72 58.12 7.70
CA GLN A 268 -36.73 59.19 7.79
C GLN A 268 -38.10 58.67 7.34
#